data_AF-A0A166TAF3-F1
#
_entry.id   AF-A0A166TAF3-F1
#
_cell.length_a   1.000
_cell.length_b   1.000
_cell.length_c   1.000
_cell.angle_alpha   90.00
_cell.angle_beta   90.00
_cell.angle_gamma   90.00
#
_symmetry.space_group_name_H-M   'P 1'
#
loop_
_entity.id
_entity.type
_entity.pdbx_description
1 polymer ?
#
loop_
_entity_poly.entity_id
_entity_poly.type
_entity_poly.pdbx_seq_one_letter_code
_entity_poly.pdbx_strand_id
1 'polypeptide(L)'
;MATTFRNFSALPPELRLQIWKYALQPSSPGVHFFSLQARPIIPQGLSRRAPTQLHVETKYVLASPTFTGGPPRLWREDNPSMYLVDARLWAAQRESREVAQKNMALRLKSSNAPSGSSSASQLSTEPAQIGWALGVLPHQDHICLQVAPHEYMVVEKALSDLRRIIRNPEIKAGISTPVHIAFEYDESWAIDDRDRASDPTRRLNSRKCFMELLYRVRRGLLRAKLYLIDHQARLLPGSNAPLLFRTDGYEFVHVDRNHVQYGPCNGSTTVWNFIGYLDRLFERWWTPPQVWVPGLSAPPQPYSTQKYVSVLACPKN
;
A
#
# COMPACT_ATOMS: atom_id res chain seq x y z
N MET A 1 34.59 29.57 3.54
CA MET A 1 33.75 29.07 2.43
C MET A 1 34.51 27.95 1.74
N ALA A 2 33.92 26.76 1.60
CA ALA A 2 34.56 25.64 0.91
C ALA A 2 34.37 25.81 -0.61
N THR A 3 35.46 26.05 -1.34
CA THR A 3 35.45 26.40 -2.78
C THR A 3 35.66 25.21 -3.73
N THR A 4 35.93 24.01 -3.18
CA THR A 4 36.22 22.81 -3.99
C THR A 4 35.32 21.65 -3.57
N PHE A 5 34.40 21.25 -4.45
CA PHE A 5 33.65 20.01 -4.32
C PHE A 5 34.58 18.83 -4.67
N ARG A 6 34.94 18.02 -3.67
CA ARG A 6 35.69 16.78 -3.92
C ARG A 6 34.73 15.71 -4.43
N ASN A 7 35.11 15.00 -5.48
CA ASN A 7 34.33 13.87 -5.99
C ASN A 7 34.11 12.84 -4.88
N PHE A 8 32.93 12.23 -4.81
CA PHE A 8 32.56 11.28 -3.77
C PHE A 8 33.57 10.13 -3.67
N SER A 9 34.07 9.62 -4.80
CA SER A 9 35.08 8.56 -4.85
C SER A 9 36.43 8.94 -4.26
N ALA A 10 36.74 10.23 -4.15
CA ALA A 10 37.98 10.75 -3.59
C ALA A 10 37.92 11.00 -2.07
N LEU A 11 36.75 10.75 -1.45
CA LEU A 11 36.60 10.84 -0.01
C LEU A 11 37.21 9.60 0.69
N PRO A 12 37.80 9.78 1.89
CA PRO A 12 38.19 8.67 2.75
C PRO A 12 37.05 7.64 2.91
N PRO A 13 37.36 6.33 2.96
CA PRO A 13 36.36 5.27 3.08
C PRO A 13 35.38 5.49 4.24
N GLU A 14 35.85 6.02 5.37
CA GLU A 14 35.04 6.29 6.56
C GLU A 14 33.94 7.31 6.27
N LEU A 15 34.28 8.39 5.55
CA LEU A 15 33.32 9.42 5.17
C LEU A 15 32.33 8.91 4.12
N ARG A 16 32.79 8.14 3.12
CA ARG A 16 31.90 7.51 2.12
C ARG A 16 30.90 6.59 2.79
N LEU A 17 31.36 5.75 3.72
CA LEU A 17 30.52 4.86 4.50
C LEU A 17 29.52 5.63 5.38
N GLN A 18 29.95 6.73 6.00
CA GLN A 18 29.09 7.57 6.81
C GLN A 18 28.01 8.25 5.96
N ILE A 19 28.34 8.75 4.77
CA ILE A 19 27.37 9.30 3.82
C ILE A 19 26.35 8.23 3.41
N TRP A 20 26.79 7.01 3.08
CA TRP A 20 25.86 5.93 2.77
C TRP A 20 24.94 5.56 3.93
N LYS A 21 25.44 5.58 5.17
CA LYS A 21 24.61 5.37 6.36
C LYS A 21 23.59 6.49 6.57
N TYR A 22 23.92 7.74 6.24
CA TYR A 22 22.96 8.85 6.28
C TYR A 22 21.97 8.83 5.13
N ALA A 23 22.36 8.27 3.98
CA ALA A 23 21.47 8.08 2.84
C ALA A 23 20.46 6.94 3.06
N LEU A 24 20.72 6.02 4.01
CA LEU A 24 19.72 5.06 4.45
C LEU A 24 18.54 5.79 5.09
N GLN A 25 17.33 5.39 4.71
CA GLN A 25 16.15 5.88 5.39
C GLN A 25 16.05 5.36 6.83
N PRO A 26 15.40 6.12 7.74
CA PRO A 26 15.13 5.67 9.10
C PRO A 26 14.39 4.33 9.10
N SER A 27 14.56 3.53 10.15
CA SER A 27 13.87 2.23 10.33
C SER A 27 12.34 2.33 10.50
N SER A 28 11.74 3.49 10.23
CA SER A 28 10.30 3.71 10.27
C SER A 28 9.60 2.98 9.11
N PRO A 29 8.34 2.56 9.29
CA PRO A 29 7.49 2.09 8.21
C PRO A 29 7.50 3.01 6.99
N GLY A 30 7.80 2.43 5.83
CA GLY A 30 7.83 3.12 4.54
C GLY A 30 6.48 3.17 3.85
N VAL A 31 6.38 4.03 2.83
CA VAL A 31 5.26 3.99 1.87
C VAL A 31 5.80 3.63 0.49
N HIS A 32 5.07 2.77 -0.21
CA HIS A 32 5.37 2.33 -1.55
C HIS A 32 4.15 2.52 -2.45
N PHE A 33 4.30 3.34 -3.48
CA PHE A 33 3.31 3.60 -4.50
C PHE A 33 3.55 2.68 -5.69
N PHE A 34 2.52 1.97 -6.11
CA PHE A 34 2.55 1.13 -7.28
C PHE A 34 1.30 1.35 -8.14
N SER A 35 1.48 1.35 -9.46
CA SER A 35 0.37 1.10 -10.36
C SER A 35 0.18 -0.41 -10.55
N LEU A 36 -1.06 -0.87 -10.48
CA LEU A 36 -1.45 -2.22 -10.78
C LEU A 36 -1.82 -2.32 -12.26
N GLN A 37 -1.06 -3.08 -13.03
CA GLN A 37 -1.22 -3.21 -14.48
C GLN A 37 -1.52 -4.66 -14.86
N ALA A 38 -2.48 -4.86 -15.75
CA ALA A 38 -2.76 -6.11 -16.42
C ALA A 38 -1.85 -6.24 -17.65
N ARG A 39 -1.04 -7.29 -17.68
CA ARG A 39 -0.18 -7.63 -18.82
C ARG A 39 -0.68 -8.90 -19.49
N PRO A 40 -0.86 -8.91 -20.82
CA PRO A 40 -1.18 -10.13 -21.52
C PRO A 40 -0.03 -11.13 -21.36
N ILE A 41 -0.37 -12.36 -21.01
CA ILE A 41 0.57 -13.48 -21.07
C ILE A 41 0.63 -13.88 -22.55
N ILE A 42 1.73 -13.52 -23.22
CA ILE A 42 2.00 -14.00 -24.57
C ILE A 42 2.70 -15.35 -24.41
N PRO A 43 2.09 -16.48 -24.83
CA PRO A 43 2.77 -17.76 -24.84
C PRO A 43 3.96 -17.66 -25.81
N GLN A 44 5.18 -17.84 -25.30
CA GLN A 44 6.36 -17.97 -26.15
C GLN A 44 6.19 -19.25 -26.99
N GLY A 45 5.83 -19.09 -28.28
CA GLY A 45 5.68 -20.21 -29.21
C GLY A 45 4.71 -20.02 -30.37
N LEU A 46 3.83 -19.00 -30.37
CA LEU A 46 2.79 -18.84 -31.41
C LEU A 46 2.92 -17.54 -32.22
N SER A 47 4.11 -17.24 -32.74
CA SER A 47 4.27 -16.23 -33.79
C SER A 47 3.87 -16.79 -35.16
N ARG A 48 2.58 -17.08 -35.44
CA ARG A 48 2.04 -17.08 -36.83
C ARG A 48 0.56 -17.40 -37.10
N ARG A 49 -0.38 -17.35 -36.15
CA ARG A 49 -1.81 -17.45 -36.51
C ARG A 49 -2.63 -16.33 -35.89
N ALA A 50 -3.34 -15.61 -36.75
CA ALA A 50 -4.32 -14.60 -36.36
C ALA A 50 -5.31 -15.24 -35.36
N PRO A 51 -5.52 -14.69 -34.15
CA PRO A 51 -6.34 -15.34 -33.16
C PRO A 51 -7.81 -15.02 -33.39
N THR A 52 -8.60 -16.04 -33.73
CA THR A 52 -10.03 -16.09 -33.45
C THR A 52 -10.20 -16.17 -31.92
N GLN A 53 -10.67 -15.07 -31.32
CA GLN A 53 -11.19 -14.96 -29.94
C GLN A 53 -10.53 -15.85 -28.87
N LEU A 54 -9.19 -15.87 -28.76
CA LEU A 54 -8.55 -16.46 -27.60
C LEU A 54 -8.71 -15.52 -26.39
N HIS A 55 -9.23 -16.07 -25.29
CA HIS A 55 -9.21 -15.43 -23.98
C HIS A 55 -7.73 -15.16 -23.62
N VAL A 56 -7.28 -13.92 -23.79
CA VAL A 56 -5.89 -13.55 -23.48
C VAL A 56 -5.72 -13.62 -21.97
N GLU A 57 -5.05 -14.67 -21.49
CA GLU A 57 -4.74 -14.81 -20.08
C GLU A 57 -3.93 -13.59 -19.63
N THR A 58 -4.38 -12.92 -18.59
CA THR A 58 -3.83 -11.62 -18.19
C THR A 58 -3.17 -11.75 -16.82
N LYS A 59 -1.90 -11.36 -16.69
CA LYS A 59 -1.16 -11.34 -15.42
C LYS A 59 -1.09 -9.93 -14.85
N TYR A 60 -1.46 -9.77 -13.58
CA TYR A 60 -1.31 -8.49 -12.90
C TYR A 60 0.10 -8.33 -12.33
N VAL A 61 0.68 -7.15 -12.53
CA VAL A 61 2.02 -6.80 -12.03
C VAL A 61 1.99 -5.42 -11.37
N LEU A 62 2.88 -5.23 -10.40
CA LEU A 62 3.18 -3.90 -9.88
C LEU A 62 4.18 -3.21 -10.81
N ALA A 63 3.88 -1.96 -11.15
CA ALA A 63 4.75 -1.08 -11.90
C ALA A 63 4.91 0.25 -11.16
N SER A 64 5.89 1.04 -11.60
CA SER A 64 6.06 2.43 -11.13
C SER A 64 4.73 3.17 -11.28
N PRO A 65 4.30 3.99 -10.30
CA PRO A 65 3.05 4.72 -10.36
C PRO A 65 3.02 5.54 -11.65
N THR A 66 2.07 5.21 -12.51
CA THR A 66 1.94 5.76 -13.87
C THR A 66 0.87 6.84 -13.94
N PHE A 67 0.07 7.02 -12.89
CA PHE A 67 -1.17 7.77 -13.00
C PHE A 67 -1.00 9.24 -12.61
N THR A 68 -1.24 10.10 -13.59
CA THR A 68 -1.28 11.56 -13.52
C THR A 68 -2.71 12.13 -13.43
N GLY A 69 -3.74 11.27 -13.47
CA GLY A 69 -5.14 11.67 -13.29
C GLY A 69 -5.57 11.55 -11.83
N GLY A 70 -6.05 12.66 -11.25
CA GLY A 70 -6.53 12.76 -9.87
C GLY A 70 -6.29 14.16 -9.28
N PRO A 71 -6.69 14.41 -8.01
CA PRO A 71 -6.40 15.66 -7.33
C PRO A 71 -4.89 15.94 -7.28
N PRO A 72 -4.48 17.22 -7.20
CA PRO A 72 -3.08 17.60 -7.16
C PRO A 72 -2.36 16.91 -5.99
N ARG A 73 -1.48 15.97 -6.32
CA ARG A 73 -0.61 15.29 -5.36
C ARG A 73 0.48 16.24 -4.87
N LEU A 74 1.01 15.91 -3.71
CA LEU A 74 2.16 16.62 -3.15
C LEU A 74 3.43 16.34 -3.96
N TRP A 75 3.65 15.10 -4.37
CA TRP A 75 4.72 14.72 -5.29
C TRP A 75 4.20 14.73 -6.74
N ARG A 76 4.62 15.72 -7.53
CA ARG A 76 4.17 15.88 -8.94
C ARG A 76 5.07 15.21 -9.97
N GLU A 77 6.36 15.04 -9.67
CA GLU A 77 7.36 14.72 -10.69
C GLU A 77 8.12 13.42 -10.42
N ASP A 78 8.28 13.03 -9.16
CA ASP A 78 8.99 11.80 -8.77
C ASP A 78 8.12 10.88 -7.91
N ASN A 79 8.33 9.58 -8.07
CA ASN A 79 7.73 8.58 -7.19
C ASN A 79 8.49 8.60 -5.84
N PRO A 80 7.84 9.00 -4.73
CA PRO A 80 8.52 9.17 -3.45
C PRO A 80 8.73 7.83 -2.72
N SER A 81 8.38 6.70 -3.36
CA SER A 81 8.42 5.38 -2.73
C SER A 81 9.78 5.03 -2.14
N MET A 82 9.77 4.53 -0.91
CA MET A 82 10.99 4.10 -0.20
C MET A 82 11.78 3.04 -0.98
N TYR A 83 11.10 2.17 -1.75
CA TYR A 83 11.79 1.15 -2.55
C TYR A 83 12.73 1.73 -3.60
N LEU A 84 12.47 2.95 -4.10
CA LEU A 84 13.34 3.61 -5.07
C LEU A 84 14.60 4.14 -4.41
N VAL A 85 14.51 4.60 -3.16
CA VAL A 85 15.69 5.00 -2.39
C VAL A 85 16.58 3.80 -2.14
N ASP A 86 16.00 2.67 -1.72
CA ASP A 86 16.74 1.43 -1.56
C ASP A 86 17.33 0.96 -2.90
N ALA A 87 16.55 0.93 -3.97
CA ALA A 87 17.03 0.52 -5.30
C ALA A 87 18.20 1.38 -5.80
N ARG A 88 18.15 2.71 -5.55
CA ARG A 88 19.25 3.64 -5.88
C ARG A 88 20.51 3.30 -5.08
N LEU A 89 20.39 3.01 -3.78
CA LEU A 89 21.53 2.58 -2.95
C LEU A 89 22.11 1.23 -3.41
N TRP A 90 21.26 0.29 -3.84
CA TRP A 90 21.67 -1.01 -4.37
C TRP A 90 22.46 -0.89 -5.69
N ALA A 91 22.09 0.08 -6.54
CA ALA A 91 22.66 0.30 -7.86
C ALA A 91 23.92 1.19 -7.86
N ALA A 92 24.13 2.05 -6.86
CA ALA A 92 25.18 3.06 -6.87
C ALA A 92 26.62 2.51 -6.82
N GLN A 93 27.02 1.90 -5.70
CA GLN A 93 28.37 1.36 -5.49
C GLN A 93 28.34 0.14 -4.56
N ARG A 94 29.42 -0.67 -4.58
CA ARG A 94 29.55 -1.86 -3.73
C ARG A 94 29.37 -1.55 -2.23
N GLU A 95 30.00 -0.49 -1.73
CA GLU A 95 29.89 -0.08 -0.33
C GLU A 95 28.46 0.30 0.06
N SER A 96 27.77 1.04 -0.80
CA SER A 96 26.35 1.40 -0.62
C SER A 96 25.47 0.16 -0.54
N ARG A 97 25.74 -0.83 -1.41
CA ARG A 97 25.02 -2.10 -1.42
C ARG A 97 25.18 -2.87 -0.10
N GLU A 98 26.40 -2.96 0.41
CA GLU A 98 26.70 -3.64 1.68
C GLU A 98 25.98 -2.95 2.86
N VAL A 99 25.93 -1.61 2.86
CA VAL A 99 25.20 -0.81 3.85
C VAL A 99 23.68 -1.06 3.75
N ALA A 100 23.11 -1.04 2.54
CA ALA A 100 21.69 -1.32 2.31
C ALA A 100 21.30 -2.74 2.73
N GLN A 101 22.10 -3.75 2.37
CA GLN A 101 21.87 -5.13 2.76
C GLN A 101 21.90 -5.32 4.28
N LYS A 102 22.86 -4.68 4.96
CA LYS A 102 22.94 -4.72 6.43
C LYS A 102 21.73 -4.05 7.07
N ASN A 103 21.28 -2.90 6.55
CA ASN A 103 20.08 -2.22 7.04
C ASN A 103 18.82 -3.07 6.86
N MET A 104 18.65 -3.69 5.70
CA MET A 104 17.52 -4.58 5.43
C MET A 104 17.51 -5.79 6.37
N ALA A 105 18.68 -6.40 6.61
CA ALA A 105 18.81 -7.49 7.58
C ALA A 105 18.46 -7.03 9.01
N LEU A 106 18.80 -5.81 9.41
CA LEU A 106 18.40 -5.24 10.69
C LEU A 106 16.89 -5.00 10.78
N ARG A 107 16.26 -4.45 9.74
CA ARG A 107 14.80 -4.26 9.68
C ARG A 107 14.06 -5.59 9.80
N LEU A 108 14.53 -6.62 9.10
CA LEU A 108 14.01 -7.99 9.21
C LEU A 108 14.18 -8.57 10.62
N LYS A 109 15.34 -8.38 11.26
CA LYS A 109 15.56 -8.82 12.65
C LYS A 109 14.67 -8.09 13.65
N SER A 110 14.46 -6.78 13.48
CA SER A 110 13.55 -6.00 14.34
C SER A 110 12.09 -6.36 14.14
N SER A 111 11.71 -6.77 12.93
CA SER A 111 10.40 -7.37 12.65
C SER A 111 10.20 -8.69 13.40
N ASN A 112 11.27 -9.47 13.53
CA ASN A 112 11.25 -10.84 14.03
C ASN A 112 11.57 -10.96 15.52
N ALA A 113 11.70 -9.85 16.25
CA ALA A 113 11.91 -9.88 17.69
C ALA A 113 10.56 -10.05 18.41
N PRO A 114 10.22 -11.23 18.94
CA PRO A 114 9.32 -11.27 20.09
C PRO A 114 10.07 -10.61 21.24
N SER A 115 9.36 -9.86 22.07
CA SER A 115 9.86 -9.42 23.37
C SER A 115 10.59 -10.58 24.07
N GLY A 116 11.92 -10.45 24.22
CA GLY A 116 12.77 -11.34 25.00
C GLY A 116 12.87 -12.80 24.53
N SER A 117 13.76 -13.12 23.60
CA SER A 117 14.70 -14.24 23.79
C SER A 117 15.76 -14.24 22.69
N SER A 118 17.01 -14.27 23.12
CA SER A 118 18.18 -14.40 22.27
C SER A 118 18.27 -15.81 21.69
N SER A 119 18.19 -15.93 20.37
CA SER A 119 18.78 -17.07 19.65
C SER A 119 19.16 -16.62 18.25
N ALA A 120 20.46 -16.48 18.04
CA ALA A 120 21.06 -16.21 16.75
C ALA A 120 20.90 -17.43 15.85
N SER A 121 19.87 -17.46 14.99
CA SER A 121 19.82 -18.40 13.87
C SER A 121 20.40 -17.72 12.63
N GLN A 122 21.44 -18.36 12.09
CA GLN A 122 22.09 -18.04 10.83
C GLN A 122 21.04 -17.97 9.71
N LEU A 123 20.96 -16.81 9.05
CA LEU A 123 20.08 -16.60 7.91
C LEU A 123 20.80 -17.14 6.66
N SER A 124 20.23 -18.17 6.04
CA SER A 124 20.72 -18.74 4.79
C SER A 124 20.92 -17.69 3.70
N THR A 125 22.12 -17.73 3.12
CA THR A 125 22.61 -16.93 2.01
C THR A 125 22.08 -17.47 0.69
N GLU A 126 20.78 -17.37 0.40
CA GLU A 126 20.24 -17.64 -0.95
C GLU A 126 19.18 -16.60 -1.31
N PRO A 127 19.31 -15.87 -2.44
CA PRO A 127 18.49 -14.72 -2.74
C PRO A 127 17.10 -15.13 -3.26
N ALA A 128 16.06 -14.88 -2.45
CA ALA A 128 14.69 -14.84 -2.94
C ALA A 128 14.46 -13.53 -3.73
N GLN A 129 14.79 -13.56 -5.02
CA GLN A 129 15.16 -12.41 -5.89
C GLN A 129 14.11 -11.32 -6.19
N ILE A 130 12.86 -11.35 -5.71
CA ILE A 130 11.85 -10.34 -6.15
C ILE A 130 11.32 -9.48 -5.00
N GLY A 131 10.93 -10.10 -3.87
CA GLY A 131 10.49 -9.32 -2.69
C GLY A 131 11.64 -8.55 -2.04
N TRP A 132 12.84 -9.14 -2.05
CA TRP A 132 14.04 -8.49 -1.49
C TRP A 132 14.60 -7.38 -2.37
N ALA A 133 14.43 -7.48 -3.69
CA ALA A 133 14.94 -6.50 -4.63
C ALA A 133 14.26 -5.12 -4.48
N LEU A 134 13.04 -5.09 -3.93
CA LEU A 134 12.29 -3.84 -3.70
C LEU A 134 12.37 -3.34 -2.25
N GLY A 135 12.99 -4.08 -1.31
CA GLY A 135 13.09 -3.60 0.08
C GLY A 135 11.76 -3.44 0.83
N VAL A 136 10.64 -3.91 0.27
CA VAL A 136 9.29 -3.74 0.84
C VAL A 136 9.04 -4.78 1.93
N LEU A 137 8.58 -4.33 3.10
CA LEU A 137 8.14 -5.17 4.22
C LEU A 137 6.62 -5.06 4.40
N PRO A 138 5.79 -5.90 3.76
CA PRO A 138 4.34 -5.70 3.62
C PRO A 138 3.53 -5.54 4.92
N HIS A 139 4.06 -6.02 6.04
CA HIS A 139 3.45 -5.94 7.38
C HIS A 139 3.89 -4.72 8.19
N GLN A 140 4.98 -4.07 7.79
CA GLN A 140 5.44 -2.82 8.38
C GLN A 140 5.08 -1.67 7.45
N ASP A 141 5.46 -1.79 6.18
CA ASP A 141 5.32 -0.79 5.16
C ASP A 141 3.91 -0.74 4.58
N HIS A 142 3.60 0.41 4.00
CA HIS A 142 2.31 0.74 3.45
C HIS A 142 2.33 0.64 1.94
N ILE A 143 1.52 -0.24 1.37
CA ILE A 143 1.45 -0.47 -0.08
C ILE A 143 0.28 0.33 -0.63
N CYS A 144 0.56 1.47 -1.25
CA CYS A 144 -0.43 2.27 -1.95
C CYS A 144 -0.62 1.77 -3.39
N LEU A 145 -1.83 1.32 -3.70
CA LEU A 145 -2.19 0.79 -5.01
C LEU A 145 -2.93 1.85 -5.83
N GLN A 146 -2.50 2.01 -7.07
CA GLN A 146 -3.18 2.82 -8.07
C GLN A 146 -3.69 1.92 -9.19
N VAL A 147 -4.98 2.04 -9.53
CA VAL A 147 -5.64 1.28 -10.60
C VAL A 147 -6.12 2.24 -11.67
N ALA A 148 -5.88 1.91 -12.94
CA ALA A 148 -6.26 2.76 -14.05
C ALA A 148 -7.78 2.96 -14.12
N PRO A 149 -8.27 4.15 -14.55
CA PRO A 149 -9.71 4.44 -14.67
C PRO A 149 -10.48 3.65 -15.75
N HIS A 150 -9.79 2.82 -16.54
CA HIS A 150 -10.39 2.08 -17.66
C HIS A 150 -9.99 0.60 -17.66
N GLU A 151 -9.27 0.15 -16.63
CA GLU A 151 -8.74 -1.20 -16.59
C GLU A 151 -9.68 -2.09 -15.79
N TYR A 152 -10.26 -3.09 -16.47
CA TYR A 152 -11.05 -4.10 -15.80
C TYR A 152 -10.11 -5.00 -15.00
N MET A 153 -10.25 -4.94 -13.69
CA MET A 153 -9.40 -5.70 -12.79
C MET A 153 -10.19 -6.78 -12.06
N VAL A 154 -9.73 -8.03 -12.21
CA VAL A 154 -10.19 -9.15 -11.41
C VAL A 154 -9.36 -9.18 -10.12
N VAL A 155 -9.87 -8.59 -9.04
CA VAL A 155 -9.15 -8.43 -7.76
C VAL A 155 -8.62 -9.77 -7.23
N GLU A 156 -9.37 -10.84 -7.37
CA GLU A 156 -8.92 -12.18 -6.94
C GLU A 156 -7.67 -12.63 -7.68
N LYS A 157 -7.68 -12.46 -9.00
CA LYS A 157 -6.53 -12.79 -9.83
C LYS A 157 -5.37 -11.87 -9.52
N ALA A 158 -5.61 -10.58 -9.34
CA ALA A 158 -4.58 -9.61 -8.96
C ALA A 158 -3.93 -9.97 -7.62
N LEU A 159 -4.72 -10.26 -6.58
CA LEU A 159 -4.21 -10.73 -5.30
C LEU A 159 -3.42 -12.04 -5.45
N SER A 160 -3.89 -12.97 -6.29
CA SER A 160 -3.21 -14.23 -6.57
C SER A 160 -1.84 -14.01 -7.24
N ASP A 161 -1.80 -13.19 -8.30
CA ASP A 161 -0.59 -12.86 -9.05
C ASP A 161 0.42 -12.09 -8.17
N LEU A 162 -0.09 -11.28 -7.25
CA LEU A 162 0.71 -10.49 -6.30
C LEU A 162 0.99 -11.19 -4.97
N ARG A 163 0.61 -12.48 -4.81
CA ARG A 163 0.81 -13.23 -3.57
C ARG A 163 2.25 -13.16 -3.04
N ARG A 164 3.25 -13.14 -3.91
CA ARG A 164 4.66 -13.09 -3.47
C ARG A 164 5.05 -11.77 -2.79
N ILE A 165 4.32 -10.70 -3.07
CA ILE A 165 4.56 -9.35 -2.53
C ILE A 165 3.64 -9.10 -1.35
N ILE A 166 2.38 -9.57 -1.43
CA ILE A 166 1.37 -9.33 -0.40
C ILE A 166 1.45 -10.38 0.73
N ARG A 167 1.95 -11.59 0.47
CA ARG A 167 2.00 -12.66 1.47
C ARG A 167 3.27 -12.60 2.30
N ASN A 168 3.09 -12.69 3.61
CA ASN A 168 4.16 -12.81 4.59
C ASN A 168 4.97 -14.11 4.36
N PRO A 169 6.32 -14.05 4.28
CA PRO A 169 7.15 -15.25 4.27
C PRO A 169 7.12 -16.04 5.60
N GLU A 170 6.69 -15.43 6.70
CA GLU A 170 6.71 -16.03 8.04
C GLU A 170 5.32 -16.45 8.52
N ILE A 171 4.90 -17.65 8.11
CA ILE A 171 3.98 -18.47 8.91
C ILE A 171 4.84 -19.19 9.95
N LYS A 172 5.33 -18.47 10.96
CA LYS A 172 5.87 -19.09 12.17
C LYS A 172 5.02 -18.58 13.33
N ALA A 173 4.38 -19.51 14.05
CA ALA A 173 3.49 -19.29 15.20
C ALA A 173 2.03 -18.81 14.94
N GLY A 174 1.45 -19.02 13.76
CA GLY A 174 -0.01 -18.93 13.56
C GLY A 174 -0.64 -17.52 13.58
N ILE A 175 0.12 -16.47 13.90
CA ILE A 175 -0.35 -15.08 13.90
C ILE A 175 0.20 -14.36 12.66
N SER A 176 -0.57 -14.36 11.58
CA SER A 176 -0.26 -13.54 10.39
C SER A 176 -0.55 -12.07 10.68
N THR A 177 0.47 -11.23 10.72
CA THR A 177 0.27 -9.76 10.76
C THR A 177 -0.52 -9.30 9.53
N PRO A 178 -1.45 -8.34 9.68
CA PRO A 178 -2.20 -7.83 8.54
C PRO A 178 -1.31 -7.00 7.63
N VAL A 179 -1.52 -7.10 6.32
CA VAL A 179 -0.86 -6.24 5.34
C VAL A 179 -1.49 -4.85 5.38
N HIS A 180 -0.70 -3.80 5.22
CA HIS A 180 -1.22 -2.44 5.16
C HIS A 180 -1.37 -2.00 3.69
N ILE A 181 -2.62 -1.87 3.22
CA ILE A 181 -2.93 -1.52 1.83
C ILE A 181 -3.64 -0.16 1.79
N ALA A 182 -3.20 0.71 0.90
CA ALA A 182 -3.73 2.05 0.76
C ALA A 182 -4.26 2.35 -0.64
N PHE A 183 -5.15 3.33 -0.67
CA PHE A 183 -5.57 4.00 -1.89
C PHE A 183 -5.58 5.50 -1.68
N GLU A 184 -5.22 6.25 -2.71
CA GLU A 184 -5.43 7.69 -2.73
C GLU A 184 -6.91 7.97 -2.93
N TYR A 185 -7.50 8.72 -2.00
CA TYR A 185 -8.88 9.16 -2.10
C TYR A 185 -8.99 10.24 -3.19
N ASP A 186 -10.03 10.11 -4.01
CA ASP A 186 -10.36 11.06 -5.07
C ASP A 186 -11.82 11.47 -4.89
N GLU A 187 -12.12 12.75 -5.04
CA GLU A 187 -13.48 13.29 -4.85
C GLU A 187 -14.51 12.66 -5.80
N SER A 188 -14.10 12.14 -6.96
CA SER A 188 -14.97 11.39 -7.88
C SER A 188 -15.48 10.07 -7.26
N TRP A 189 -14.93 9.66 -6.12
CA TRP A 189 -15.44 8.53 -5.34
C TRP A 189 -16.71 8.89 -4.58
N ALA A 190 -17.08 10.17 -4.53
CA ALA A 190 -18.39 10.63 -4.08
C ALA A 190 -19.49 9.75 -4.67
N ILE A 191 -20.41 9.35 -3.80
CA ILE A 191 -21.52 8.49 -4.18
C ILE A 191 -22.74 9.37 -4.31
N ASP A 192 -23.15 9.61 -5.56
CA ASP A 192 -24.35 10.38 -5.87
C ASP A 192 -25.60 9.49 -5.78
N ASP A 193 -26.78 10.11 -5.86
CA ASP A 193 -28.05 9.37 -5.84
C ASP A 193 -28.21 8.45 -7.07
N ARG A 194 -27.46 8.66 -8.15
CA ARG A 194 -27.47 7.78 -9.33
C ARG A 194 -26.72 6.48 -9.07
N ASP A 195 -25.60 6.54 -8.36
CA ASP A 195 -24.87 5.36 -7.86
C ASP A 195 -25.70 4.56 -6.84
N ARG A 196 -26.76 5.11 -6.23
CA ARG A 196 -27.66 4.34 -5.33
C ARG A 196 -28.58 3.38 -6.05
N ALA A 197 -28.92 3.66 -7.31
CA ALA A 197 -29.81 2.84 -8.14
C ALA A 197 -29.05 1.76 -8.92
N SER A 198 -27.74 1.89 -9.07
CA SER A 198 -26.86 0.95 -9.76
C SER A 198 -25.86 0.30 -8.82
N ASP A 199 -25.31 -0.86 -9.18
CA ASP A 199 -24.22 -1.48 -8.42
C ASP A 199 -23.02 -0.50 -8.31
N PRO A 200 -22.65 -0.02 -7.10
CA PRO A 200 -21.56 0.94 -6.91
C PRO A 200 -20.20 0.40 -7.35
N THR A 201 -20.10 -0.90 -7.65
CA THR A 201 -18.91 -1.55 -8.21
C THR A 201 -18.84 -1.47 -9.75
N ARG A 202 -19.82 -0.85 -10.42
CA ARG A 202 -19.81 -0.69 -11.89
C ARG A 202 -18.73 0.28 -12.40
N ARG A 203 -18.30 1.26 -11.60
CA ARG A 203 -17.22 2.17 -12.00
C ARG A 203 -15.88 1.42 -12.03
N LEU A 204 -15.17 1.45 -13.17
CA LEU A 204 -13.88 0.77 -13.34
C LEU A 204 -12.75 1.68 -12.85
N ASN A 205 -12.32 1.57 -11.59
CA ASN A 205 -11.23 2.39 -11.07
C ASN A 205 -10.73 1.87 -9.70
N SER A 206 -9.81 2.64 -9.10
CA SER A 206 -9.30 2.43 -7.75
C SER A 206 -10.40 2.30 -6.68
N ARG A 207 -11.56 2.96 -6.83
CA ARG A 207 -12.71 2.81 -5.92
C ARG A 207 -13.24 1.38 -5.93
N LYS A 208 -13.46 0.78 -7.10
CA LYS A 208 -13.93 -0.62 -7.19
C LYS A 208 -12.95 -1.60 -6.57
N CYS A 209 -11.65 -1.42 -6.84
CA CYS A 209 -10.60 -2.22 -6.22
C CYS A 209 -10.68 -2.15 -4.68
N PHE A 210 -10.73 -0.93 -4.15
CA PHE A 210 -10.85 -0.68 -2.72
C PHE A 210 -12.12 -1.34 -2.14
N MET A 211 -13.27 -1.19 -2.79
CA MET A 211 -14.55 -1.78 -2.34
C MET A 211 -14.49 -3.30 -2.25
N GLU A 212 -13.92 -3.97 -3.26
CA GLU A 212 -13.78 -5.42 -3.29
C GLU A 212 -12.76 -5.94 -2.27
N LEU A 213 -11.68 -5.20 -2.03
CA LEU A 213 -10.75 -5.52 -0.94
C LEU A 213 -11.40 -5.34 0.43
N LEU A 214 -12.14 -4.25 0.64
CA LEU A 214 -12.86 -3.99 1.88
C LEU A 214 -13.88 -5.09 2.17
N TYR A 215 -14.62 -5.50 1.14
CA TYR A 215 -15.52 -6.63 1.22
C TYR A 215 -14.82 -7.91 1.71
N ARG A 216 -13.68 -8.25 1.11
CA ARG A 216 -12.89 -9.43 1.49
C ARG A 216 -12.33 -9.34 2.91
N VAL A 217 -11.87 -8.16 3.33
CA VAL A 217 -11.38 -7.93 4.70
C VAL A 217 -12.51 -8.16 5.71
N ARG A 218 -13.69 -7.59 5.49
CA ARG A 218 -14.84 -7.76 6.41
C ARG A 218 -15.34 -9.21 6.49
N ARG A 219 -15.24 -9.97 5.39
CA ARG A 219 -15.56 -11.40 5.37
C ARG A 219 -14.47 -12.30 5.96
N GLY A 220 -13.34 -11.74 6.40
CA GLY A 220 -12.19 -12.52 6.87
C GLY A 220 -11.46 -13.28 5.76
N LEU A 221 -11.75 -12.99 4.48
CA LEU A 221 -11.09 -13.59 3.32
C LEU A 221 -9.71 -12.98 3.04
N LEU A 222 -9.44 -11.79 3.60
CA LEU A 222 -8.17 -11.09 3.49
C LEU A 222 -7.79 -10.49 4.85
N ARG A 223 -6.58 -10.80 5.34
CA ARG A 223 -6.02 -10.16 6.53
C ARG A 223 -5.25 -8.90 6.11
N ALA A 224 -5.95 -7.79 5.98
CA ALA A 224 -5.36 -6.49 5.65
C ALA A 224 -6.00 -5.37 6.47
N LYS A 225 -5.24 -4.30 6.71
CA LYS A 225 -5.76 -3.00 7.14
C LYS A 225 -5.82 -2.10 5.91
N LEU A 226 -6.97 -1.49 5.68
CA LEU A 226 -7.17 -0.61 4.53
C LEU A 226 -7.07 0.85 4.95
N TYR A 227 -6.42 1.63 4.11
CA TYR A 227 -6.19 3.05 4.33
C TYR A 227 -6.66 3.87 3.13
N LEU A 228 -7.25 5.03 3.40
CA LEU A 228 -7.53 6.06 2.40
C LEU A 228 -6.62 7.25 2.68
N ILE A 229 -5.83 7.65 1.68
CA ILE A 229 -4.96 8.82 1.75
C ILE A 229 -5.75 10.02 1.23
N ASP A 230 -6.03 10.98 2.08
CA ASP A 230 -6.71 12.22 1.72
C ASP A 230 -5.69 13.36 1.67
N HIS A 231 -5.33 13.78 0.46
CA HIS A 231 -4.37 14.88 0.22
C HIS A 231 -4.94 16.27 0.53
N GLN A 232 -6.26 16.40 0.71
CA GLN A 232 -6.89 17.67 1.05
C GLN A 232 -7.09 17.85 2.56
N ALA A 233 -6.98 16.76 3.33
CA ALA A 233 -7.07 16.78 4.77
C ALA A 233 -5.94 17.62 5.38
N ARG A 234 -6.29 18.70 6.08
CA ARG A 234 -5.34 19.50 6.86
C ARG A 234 -5.55 19.24 8.34
N LEU A 235 -4.47 18.92 9.06
CA LEU A 235 -4.53 18.77 10.50
C LEU A 235 -4.91 20.10 11.18
N LEU A 236 -5.79 20.02 12.18
CA LEU A 236 -6.05 21.14 13.06
C LEU A 236 -4.81 21.46 13.92
N PRO A 237 -4.53 22.75 14.19
CA PRO A 237 -3.44 23.13 15.08
C PRO A 237 -3.57 22.45 16.45
N GLY A 238 -2.48 21.87 16.95
CA GLY A 238 -2.46 21.18 18.24
C GLY A 238 -3.03 19.75 18.23
N SER A 239 -3.47 19.25 17.08
CA SER A 239 -3.83 17.83 16.95
C SER A 239 -2.58 16.95 16.99
N ASN A 240 -2.52 16.03 17.96
CA ASN A 240 -1.47 15.03 18.03
C ASN A 240 -1.90 13.79 17.25
N ALA A 241 -1.64 13.80 15.94
CA ALA A 241 -1.91 12.67 15.06
C ALA A 241 -0.69 11.73 15.04
N PRO A 242 -0.84 10.43 15.33
CA PRO A 242 0.31 9.54 15.33
C PRO A 242 0.84 9.40 13.90
N LEU A 243 2.14 9.70 13.75
CA LEU A 243 2.90 9.41 12.54
C LEU A 243 2.95 7.90 12.34
N LEU A 244 2.41 7.43 11.23
CA LEU A 244 2.39 6.01 10.91
C LEU A 244 3.45 5.64 9.88
N PHE A 245 3.64 6.47 8.85
CA PHE A 245 4.53 6.15 7.74
C PHE A 245 5.33 7.37 7.27
N ARG A 246 6.52 7.13 6.73
CA ARG A 246 7.38 8.16 6.15
C ARG A 246 7.93 7.73 4.80
N THR A 247 8.05 8.67 3.88
CA THR A 247 8.73 8.41 2.61
C THR A 247 9.20 9.72 1.98
N ASP A 248 10.48 9.81 1.62
CA ASP A 248 11.06 10.93 0.86
C ASP A 248 10.67 12.33 1.36
N GLY A 249 10.75 12.55 2.68
CA GLY A 249 10.39 13.84 3.31
C GLY A 249 8.88 14.05 3.53
N TYR A 250 8.04 13.15 3.05
CA TYR A 250 6.61 13.11 3.33
C TYR A 250 6.29 12.29 4.57
N GLU A 251 5.34 12.79 5.36
CA GLU A 251 4.82 12.15 6.55
C GLU A 251 3.36 11.78 6.35
N PHE A 252 2.99 10.56 6.71
CA PHE A 252 1.61 10.09 6.67
C PHE A 252 1.15 9.81 8.09
N VAL A 253 0.15 10.59 8.50
CA VAL A 253 -0.37 10.60 9.87
C VAL A 253 -1.78 10.05 9.88
N HIS A 254 -2.10 9.23 10.88
CA HIS A 254 -3.47 8.79 11.08
C HIS A 254 -4.32 9.96 11.51
N VAL A 255 -5.44 10.17 10.83
CA VAL A 255 -6.36 11.25 11.17
C VAL A 255 -7.73 10.71 11.55
N ASP A 256 -8.33 11.34 12.55
CA ASP A 256 -9.74 11.18 12.87
C ASP A 256 -10.52 12.37 12.32
N ARG A 257 -11.82 12.16 12.06
CA ARG A 257 -12.71 13.18 11.51
C ARG A 257 -12.69 14.51 12.28
N ASN A 258 -12.51 14.45 13.59
CA ASN A 258 -12.53 15.62 14.48
C ASN A 258 -11.20 16.40 14.49
N HIS A 259 -10.16 15.85 13.86
CA HIS A 259 -8.80 16.40 13.87
C HIS A 259 -8.40 17.03 12.53
N VAL A 260 -9.32 17.05 11.57
CA VAL A 260 -9.06 17.51 10.21
C VAL A 260 -9.98 18.67 9.87
N GLN A 261 -9.39 19.71 9.30
CA GLN A 261 -10.11 20.78 8.64
C GLN A 261 -10.01 20.61 7.12
N TYR A 262 -11.14 20.81 6.45
CA TYR A 262 -11.20 20.94 5.00
C TYR A 262 -11.27 22.43 4.64
N GLY A 263 -10.69 22.81 3.51
CA GLY A 263 -10.87 24.16 2.96
C GLY A 263 -12.35 24.45 2.66
N PRO A 264 -12.73 25.69 2.30
CA PRO A 264 -14.09 25.98 1.85
C PRO A 264 -14.46 25.03 0.71
N CYS A 265 -15.34 24.07 1.01
CA CYS A 265 -15.69 23.00 0.10
C CYS A 265 -16.69 23.56 -0.90
N ASN A 266 -16.37 23.58 -2.19
CA ASN A 266 -17.31 23.94 -3.27
C ASN A 266 -18.33 22.81 -3.53
N GLY A 267 -18.87 22.20 -2.48
CA GLY A 267 -19.70 21.00 -2.58
C GLY A 267 -18.94 19.69 -2.81
N SER A 268 -17.61 19.68 -2.65
CA SER A 268 -16.82 18.44 -2.75
C SER A 268 -17.14 17.47 -1.61
N THR A 269 -17.17 16.18 -1.94
CA THR A 269 -17.42 15.13 -0.96
C THR A 269 -16.12 14.77 -0.28
N THR A 270 -16.09 14.82 1.06
CA THR A 270 -14.90 14.45 1.83
C THR A 270 -14.77 12.92 1.94
N VAL A 271 -13.57 12.44 2.23
CA VAL A 271 -13.32 11.01 2.53
C VAL A 271 -14.25 10.49 3.64
N TRP A 272 -14.59 11.33 4.62
CA TRP A 272 -15.50 10.98 5.71
C TRP A 272 -16.94 10.78 5.25
N ASN A 273 -17.41 11.58 4.28
CA ASN A 273 -18.72 11.38 3.68
C ASN A 273 -18.78 10.05 2.92
N PHE A 274 -17.69 9.71 2.21
CA PHE A 274 -17.54 8.41 1.55
C PHE A 274 -17.55 7.27 2.57
N ILE A 275 -16.72 7.32 3.62
CA ILE A 275 -16.68 6.30 4.69
C ILE A 275 -18.05 6.14 5.36
N GLY A 276 -18.70 7.24 5.76
CA GLY A 276 -20.04 7.18 6.36
C GLY A 276 -21.12 6.66 5.40
N TYR A 277 -20.90 6.73 4.09
CA TYR A 277 -21.74 6.05 3.13
C TYR A 277 -21.43 4.56 3.03
N LEU A 278 -20.16 4.15 3.08
CA LEU A 278 -19.78 2.74 3.13
C LEU A 278 -20.45 2.02 4.29
N ASP A 279 -20.39 2.61 5.49
CA ASP A 279 -21.03 2.05 6.68
C ASP A 279 -22.52 1.80 6.43
N ARG A 280 -23.24 2.77 5.84
CA ARG A 280 -24.67 2.63 5.48
C ARG A 280 -24.93 1.60 4.39
N LEU A 281 -24.07 1.52 3.37
CA LEU A 281 -24.19 0.50 2.33
C LEU A 281 -24.06 -0.90 2.91
N PHE A 282 -23.09 -1.12 3.79
CA PHE A 282 -22.88 -2.42 4.39
C PHE A 282 -24.05 -2.85 5.26
N GLU A 283 -24.64 -1.94 6.03
CA GLU A 283 -25.88 -2.22 6.78
C GLU A 283 -27.03 -2.66 5.86
N ARG A 284 -27.11 -2.11 4.63
CA ARG A 284 -28.25 -2.35 3.74
C ARG A 284 -28.06 -3.52 2.76
N TRP A 285 -26.85 -3.73 2.27
CA TRP A 285 -26.56 -4.71 1.21
C TRP A 285 -25.89 -5.97 1.76
N TRP A 286 -25.34 -5.87 2.97
CA TRP A 286 -24.43 -6.88 3.50
C TRP A 286 -24.87 -7.52 4.82
N THR A 287 -26.01 -7.11 5.38
CA THR A 287 -26.75 -8.02 6.27
C THR A 287 -27.15 -9.24 5.45
N PRO A 288 -26.63 -10.45 5.74
CA PRO A 288 -27.17 -11.63 5.10
C PRO A 288 -28.69 -11.64 5.33
N PRO A 289 -29.52 -12.02 4.34
CA PRO A 289 -30.90 -12.34 4.67
C PRO A 289 -30.83 -13.32 5.84
N GLN A 290 -31.50 -13.00 6.95
CA GLN A 290 -31.60 -13.92 8.07
C GLN A 290 -32.36 -15.16 7.60
N VAL A 291 -31.68 -16.07 6.92
CA VAL A 291 -32.14 -17.43 6.72
C VAL A 291 -31.86 -18.09 8.05
N TRP A 292 -32.81 -17.94 8.98
CA TRP A 292 -32.84 -18.72 10.20
C TRP A 292 -32.94 -20.19 9.77
N VAL A 293 -31.84 -20.92 9.85
CA VAL A 293 -31.83 -22.38 9.73
C VAL A 293 -31.93 -22.92 11.16
N PRO A 294 -33.08 -23.47 11.58
CA PRO A 294 -33.21 -24.02 12.93
C PRO A 294 -32.18 -25.14 13.13
N GLY A 295 -31.32 -25.00 14.14
CA GLY A 295 -30.37 -26.05 14.56
C GLY A 295 -28.88 -25.78 14.28
N LEU A 296 -28.52 -24.72 13.57
CA LEU A 296 -27.13 -24.25 13.49
C LEU A 296 -26.89 -23.21 14.59
N SER A 297 -25.78 -23.37 15.32
CA SER A 297 -25.33 -22.44 16.34
C SER A 297 -25.34 -21.00 15.81
N ALA A 298 -25.64 -20.07 16.73
CA ALA A 298 -25.79 -18.65 16.45
C ALA A 298 -24.74 -18.16 15.44
N PRO A 299 -25.11 -17.30 14.47
CA PRO A 299 -24.15 -16.73 13.54
C PRO A 299 -22.96 -16.17 14.34
N PRO A 300 -21.72 -16.32 13.86
CA PRO A 300 -20.57 -15.74 14.53
C PRO A 300 -20.90 -14.29 14.84
N GLN A 301 -20.82 -13.92 16.13
CA GLN A 301 -21.12 -12.57 16.58
C GLN A 301 -20.46 -11.57 15.62
N PRO A 302 -21.16 -10.49 15.21
CA PRO A 302 -20.57 -9.50 14.33
C PRO A 302 -19.25 -9.08 14.97
N TYR A 303 -18.15 -9.44 14.29
CA TYR A 303 -16.81 -9.07 14.71
C TYR A 303 -16.85 -7.57 14.97
N SER A 304 -16.58 -7.20 16.23
CA SER A 304 -16.19 -5.90 16.80
C SER A 304 -16.35 -4.66 15.90
N THR A 305 -16.75 -3.55 16.51
CA THR A 305 -16.76 -2.15 16.01
C THR A 305 -15.43 -1.60 15.46
N GLN A 306 -14.51 -2.48 15.07
CA GLN A 306 -13.23 -2.18 14.49
C GLN A 306 -13.43 -1.48 13.15
N LYS A 307 -12.98 -0.22 13.07
CA LYS A 307 -12.89 0.53 11.82
C LYS A 307 -12.01 -0.26 10.85
N TYR A 308 -12.61 -0.83 9.80
CA TYR A 308 -11.89 -1.58 8.75
C TYR A 308 -11.11 -0.66 7.79
N VAL A 309 -11.42 0.63 7.84
CA VAL A 309 -10.82 1.68 7.02
C VAL A 309 -10.30 2.77 7.95
N SER A 310 -9.02 3.12 7.77
CA SER A 310 -8.39 4.27 8.41
C SER A 310 -8.12 5.37 7.38
N VAL A 311 -8.03 6.62 7.83
CA VAL A 311 -7.69 7.74 6.96
C VAL A 311 -6.30 8.24 7.31
N LEU A 312 -5.50 8.50 6.28
CA LEU A 312 -4.20 9.14 6.40
C LEU A 312 -4.27 10.53 5.77
N ALA A 313 -3.72 11.51 6.47
CA ALA A 313 -3.40 12.80 5.87
C ALA A 313 -1.90 12.83 5.57
N CYS A 314 -1.53 13.57 4.53
CA CYS A 314 -0.15 13.94 4.26
C CYS A 314 -0.02 15.46 4.45
N PRO A 315 0.27 15.95 5.67
CA PRO A 315 0.47 17.37 5.87
C PRO A 315 1.62 17.85 5.00
N LYS A 316 1.43 18.98 4.32
CA LYS A 316 2.55 19.68 3.69
C LYS A 316 3.49 20.17 4.80
N ASN A 317 4.76 19.78 4.73
CA ASN A 317 5.83 20.44 5.47
C ASN A 317 6.00 21.88 4.99
#